data_AF-A0A1H0XXN3-F1
#
_entry.id   AF-A0A1H0XXN3-F1
#
_cell.length_a   1.000
_cell.length_b   1.000
_cell.length_c   1.000
_cell.angle_alpha   90.00
_cell.angle_beta   90.00
_cell.angle_gamma   90.00
#
_symmetry.space_group_name_H-M   'P 1'
#
loop_
_entity.id
_entity.type
_entity.pdbx_description
1 polymer ?
#
loop_
_entity_poly.entity_id
_entity_poly.type
_entity_poly.pdbx_seq_one_letter_code
_entity_poly.pdbx_strand_id
1 'polypeptide(L)'
;MAIFIGYGIAFIGALVAYQLSVGKPKNKKYKVWGIALMVPISPAFAFAIGLTYAVIVESGWAGLIMWYIFPFIFIIGLVMLLVGIFKKEETKIF
;
A
#
# COMPACT_ATOMS: atom_id res chain seq x y z
N MET A 1 16.96 -12.15 -4.80
CA MET A 1 17.13 -11.30 -3.59
C MET A 1 16.15 -10.12 -3.57
N ALA A 2 16.17 -9.22 -4.58
CA ALA A 2 15.31 -8.03 -4.59
C ALA A 2 13.78 -8.31 -4.54
N ILE A 3 13.31 -9.36 -5.23
CA ILE A 3 11.90 -9.77 -5.21
C ILE A 3 11.41 -10.09 -3.78
N PHE A 4 12.16 -10.91 -3.05
CA PHE A 4 11.83 -11.27 -1.66
C PHE A 4 11.83 -10.07 -0.73
N ILE A 5 12.77 -9.14 -0.92
CA ILE A 5 12.82 -7.89 -0.14
C ILE A 5 11.57 -7.04 -0.40
N GLY A 6 11.15 -6.89 -1.66
CA GLY A 6 9.96 -6.11 -2.00
C GLY A 6 8.67 -6.67 -1.38
N TYR A 7 8.46 -7.99 -1.45
CA TYR A 7 7.34 -8.63 -0.76
C TYR A 7 7.46 -8.53 0.77
N GLY A 8 8.67 -8.65 1.31
CA GLY A 8 8.94 -8.48 2.74
C GLY A 8 8.58 -7.09 3.25
N ILE A 9 8.98 -6.03 2.53
CA ILE A 9 8.64 -4.64 2.88
C ILE A 9 7.13 -4.42 2.82
N ALA A 10 6.46 -4.90 1.76
CA ALA A 10 5.01 -4.78 1.63
C ALA A 10 4.28 -5.49 2.78
N PHE A 11 4.74 -6.69 3.15
CA PHE A 11 4.19 -7.47 4.25
C PHE A 11 4.40 -6.80 5.61
N ILE A 12 5.61 -6.34 5.90
CA ILE A 12 5.92 -5.60 7.13
C ILE A 12 5.10 -4.30 7.19
N GLY A 13 5.00 -3.57 6.08
CA GLY A 13 4.17 -2.37 5.96
C GLY A 13 2.70 -2.64 6.31
N ALA A 14 2.16 -3.75 5.81
CA ALA A 14 0.80 -4.18 6.14
C ALA A 14 0.65 -4.59 7.62
N LEU A 15 1.62 -5.30 8.19
CA LEU A 15 1.62 -5.67 9.61
C LEU A 15 1.66 -4.45 10.53
N VAL A 16 2.52 -3.47 10.23
CA VAL A 16 2.61 -2.21 11.00
C VAL A 16 1.32 -1.42 10.86
N ALA A 17 0.77 -1.31 9.64
CA ALA A 17 -0.50 -0.63 9.41
C ALA A 17 -1.66 -1.30 10.17
N TYR A 18 -1.67 -2.63 10.22
CA TYR A 18 -2.64 -3.39 11.00
C TYR A 18 -2.52 -3.07 12.49
N GLN A 19 -1.32 -3.19 13.08
CA GLN A 19 -1.09 -2.89 14.50
C GLN A 19 -1.50 -1.46 14.86
N LEU A 20 -1.18 -0.47 14.02
CA LEU A 20 -1.56 0.92 14.21
C LEU A 20 -3.07 1.18 14.03
N SER A 21 -3.79 0.26 13.37
CA SER A 21 -5.23 0.37 13.11
C SER A 21 -6.10 -0.32 14.16
N VAL A 22 -5.59 -1.32 14.89
CA VAL A 22 -6.37 -2.06 15.90
C VAL A 22 -6.89 -1.11 16.99
N GLY A 23 -8.18 -1.23 17.32
CA GLY A 23 -8.84 -0.41 18.34
C GLY A 23 -9.03 1.07 17.98
N LYS A 24 -8.61 1.52 16.80
CA LYS A 24 -8.76 2.93 16.37
C LYS A 24 -10.11 3.19 15.67
N PRO A 25 -10.62 4.42 15.72
CA PRO A 25 -11.82 4.80 14.95
C PRO A 25 -11.57 4.71 13.44
N LYS A 26 -12.66 4.57 12.68
CA LYS A 26 -12.61 4.30 11.23
C LYS A 26 -11.82 5.37 10.44
N ASN A 27 -11.91 6.65 10.81
CA ASN A 27 -11.13 7.73 10.23
C ASN A 27 -9.60 7.54 10.41
N LYS A 28 -9.14 7.15 11.61
CA LYS A 28 -7.73 6.87 11.87
C LYS A 28 -7.25 5.64 11.11
N LYS A 29 -8.05 4.57 11.03
CA LYS A 29 -7.72 3.38 10.22
C LYS A 29 -7.47 3.76 8.75
N TYR A 30 -8.37 4.56 8.17
CA TYR A 30 -8.22 5.02 6.78
C TYR A 30 -6.96 5.86 6.55
N LYS A 31 -6.59 6.74 7.49
CA LYS A 31 -5.33 7.51 7.41
C LYS A 31 -4.10 6.60 7.46
N VAL A 32 -4.06 5.67 8.40
CA VAL A 32 -2.94 4.71 8.56
C VAL A 32 -2.77 3.86 7.31
N TRP A 33 -3.86 3.26 6.82
CA TRP A 33 -3.82 2.43 5.62
C TRP A 33 -3.53 3.23 4.36
N GLY A 34 -4.03 4.47 4.24
CA GLY A 34 -3.71 5.34 3.11
C GLY A 34 -2.21 5.63 3.01
N ILE A 35 -1.59 6.02 4.12
CA ILE A 35 -0.13 6.28 4.17
C ILE A 35 0.65 4.98 3.92
N ALA A 36 0.26 3.86 4.53
CA ALA A 36 0.93 2.58 4.34
C ALA A 36 0.86 2.08 2.89
N LEU A 37 -0.29 2.25 2.23
CA LEU A 37 -0.46 1.89 0.83
C LEU A 37 0.37 2.79 -0.10
N MET A 38 0.47 4.09 0.19
CA MET A 38 1.23 5.02 -0.64
C MET A 38 2.75 4.86 -0.53
N VAL A 39 3.26 4.67 0.69
CA VAL A 39 4.69 4.88 0.97
C VAL A 39 5.48 3.57 0.96
N PRO A 40 5.26 2.62 1.89
CA PRO A 40 6.00 1.37 1.84
C PRO A 40 5.39 0.32 0.91
N ILE A 41 4.06 0.19 0.83
CA ILE A 41 3.44 -0.98 0.18
C ILE A 41 3.44 -0.82 -1.35
N SER A 42 2.88 0.25 -1.91
CA SER A 42 2.76 0.37 -3.37
C SER A 42 4.08 0.31 -4.13
N PRO A 43 5.17 1.03 -3.76
CA PRO A 43 6.41 0.93 -4.53
C PRO A 43 7.07 -0.44 -4.36
N ALA A 44 7.11 -0.99 -3.13
CA ALA A 44 7.75 -2.27 -2.88
C ALA A 44 7.01 -3.43 -3.57
N PHE A 45 5.68 -3.44 -3.51
CA PHE A 45 4.85 -4.47 -4.10
C PHE A 45 4.84 -4.40 -5.63
N ALA A 46 4.72 -3.18 -6.20
CA ALA A 46 4.79 -2.99 -7.64
C ALA A 46 6.15 -3.44 -8.20
N PHE A 47 7.25 -3.08 -7.52
CA PHE A 47 8.60 -3.49 -7.92
C PHE A 47 8.80 -5.00 -7.80
N ALA A 48 8.30 -5.63 -6.74
CA ALA A 48 8.36 -7.07 -6.57
C ALA A 48 7.60 -7.81 -7.68
N ILE A 49 6.38 -7.37 -8.02
CA ILE A 49 5.60 -7.96 -9.12
C ILE A 49 6.28 -7.72 -10.47
N GLY A 50 6.74 -6.50 -10.73
CA GLY A 50 7.43 -6.16 -11.98
C GLY A 50 8.65 -7.05 -12.22
N LEU A 51 9.51 -7.20 -11.22
CA LEU A 51 10.66 -8.10 -11.30
C LEU A 51 10.25 -9.56 -11.44
N THR A 52 9.22 -10.01 -10.72
CA THR A 52 8.71 -11.39 -10.82
C THR A 52 8.23 -11.68 -12.25
N TYR A 53 7.49 -10.74 -12.84
CA TYR A 53 6.96 -10.88 -14.19
C TYR A 53 8.07 -10.82 -15.25
N ALA A 54 9.06 -9.93 -15.08
CA ALA A 54 10.23 -9.87 -15.95
C ALA A 54 11.04 -11.18 -15.98
N VAL A 55 11.15 -11.87 -14.83
CA VAL A 55 11.80 -13.18 -14.74
C VAL A 55 10.98 -14.26 -15.44
N ILE A 56 9.66 -14.30 -15.23
CA ILE A 56 8.77 -15.30 -15.84
C ILE A 56 8.77 -15.19 -17.37
N VAL A 57 8.76 -13.97 -17.90
CA VAL A 57 8.73 -13.69 -19.34
C VAL A 57 10.14 -13.58 -19.94
N GLU A 58 11.19 -13.71 -19.11
CA GLU A 58 12.60 -13.57 -19.50
C GLU A 58 12.91 -12.27 -20.26
N SER A 59 12.24 -11.18 -19.89
CA SER A 59 12.33 -9.88 -20.57
C SER A 59 12.31 -8.72 -19.58
N GLY A 60 13.39 -7.93 -19.57
CA GLY A 60 13.49 -6.72 -18.72
C GLY A 60 12.40 -5.69 -19.00
N TRP A 61 11.93 -5.61 -20.25
CA TRP A 61 10.83 -4.73 -20.65
C TRP A 61 9.50 -5.09 -19.99
N ALA A 62 9.28 -6.38 -19.72
CA ALA A 62 8.08 -6.83 -19.02
C ALA A 62 8.02 -6.28 -17.58
N GLY A 63 9.17 -5.96 -16.97
CA GLY A 63 9.24 -5.34 -15.66
C GLY A 63 8.57 -3.97 -15.56
N LEU A 64 8.39 -3.27 -16.69
CA LEU A 64 7.67 -2.00 -16.75
C LEU A 64 6.19 -2.11 -16.37
N ILE A 65 5.64 -3.33 -16.24
CA ILE A 65 4.29 -3.53 -15.69
C ILE A 65 4.12 -2.88 -14.30
N MET A 66 5.21 -2.73 -13.54
CA MET A 66 5.21 -2.02 -12.26
C MET A 66 4.75 -0.55 -12.38
N TRP A 67 4.90 0.09 -13.54
CA TRP A 67 4.46 1.46 -13.79
C TRP A 67 2.94 1.59 -13.86
N TYR A 68 2.22 0.50 -14.10
CA TYR A 68 0.76 0.47 -14.04
C TYR A 68 0.26 0.04 -12.66
N ILE A 69 0.95 -0.93 -12.04
CA ILE A 69 0.60 -1.45 -10.71
C ILE A 69 0.80 -0.38 -9.64
N PHE A 70 1.92 0.36 -9.69
CA PHE A 70 2.24 1.37 -8.68
C PHE A 70 1.16 2.47 -8.59
N PRO A 71 0.79 3.18 -9.67
CA PRO A 71 -0.24 4.23 -9.61
C PRO A 71 -1.59 3.68 -9.17
N PHE A 72 -1.96 2.46 -9.59
CA PHE A 72 -3.22 1.86 -9.20
C PHE A 72 -3.32 1.68 -7.68
N ILE A 73 -2.32 1.05 -7.06
CA ILE A 73 -2.28 0.85 -5.60
C ILE A 73 -2.12 2.19 -4.87
N PHE A 74 -1.31 3.11 -5.40
CA PHE A 74 -1.12 4.44 -4.85
C PHE A 74 -2.43 5.24 -4.81
N ILE A 75 -3.24 5.19 -5.87
CA ILE A 75 -4.55 5.85 -5.94
C ILE A 75 -5.50 5.27 -4.90
N ILE A 76 -5.50 3.94 -4.69
CA ILE A 76 -6.29 3.33 -3.60
C ILE A 76 -5.85 3.90 -2.25
N GLY A 77 -4.54 3.99 -2.01
CA GLY A 77 -3.99 4.65 -0.81
C GLY A 77 -4.42 6.11 -0.68
N LEU A 78 -4.43 6.86 -1.78
CA LEU A 78 -4.90 8.25 -1.86
C LEU A 78 -6.36 8.40 -1.49
N VAL A 79 -7.23 7.59 -2.08
CA VAL A 79 -8.66 7.60 -1.75
C VAL A 79 -8.86 7.27 -0.27
N MET A 80 -8.17 6.25 0.26
CA MET A 80 -8.26 5.92 1.69
C MET A 80 -7.79 7.07 2.57
N LEU A 81 -6.67 7.72 2.25
CA LEU A 81 -6.16 8.85 3.02
C LEU A 81 -7.14 10.02 3.02
N LEU A 82 -7.68 10.39 1.85
CA LEU A 82 -8.67 11.46 1.71
C LEU A 82 -9.94 11.16 2.51
N VAL A 83 -10.47 9.94 2.43
CA VAL A 83 -11.61 9.50 3.24
C VAL A 83 -11.29 9.61 4.73
N GLY A 84 -10.09 9.23 5.15
CA GLY A 84 -9.66 9.33 6.55
C GLY A 84 -9.47 10.75 7.07
N ILE A 85 -9.15 11.71 6.19
CA ILE A 85 -9.00 13.13 6.51
C ILE A 85 -10.36 13.84 6.54
N PHE A 86 -11.20 13.62 5.52
CA PHE A 86 -12.48 14.33 5.39
C PHE A 86 -13.60 13.72 6.23
N LYS A 87 -13.46 12.48 6.69
CA LYS A 87 -14.43 11.88 7.61
C LYS A 87 -14.32 12.55 8.98
N LYS A 88 -15.26 13.47 9.26
CA LYS A 88 -15.46 14.08 10.58
C LYS A 88 -15.51 12.99 11.64
N GLU A 89 -14.86 13.25 12.78
CA GLU A 89 -15.04 12.40 13.96
C GLU A 89 -16.52 12.45 14.32
N GLU A 90 -17.18 11.30 14.25
CA GLU A 90 -18.49 11.14 14.88
C GLU A 90 -18.23 11.28 16.37
N THR A 91 -18.36 12.51 16.88
CA THR A 91 -18.43 12.78 18.31
C THR A 91 -19.58 11.94 18.84
N LYS A 92 -19.28 10.80 19.45
CA LYS A 92 -20.26 10.09 20.26
C LYS A 92 -20.50 10.98 21.48
N ILE A 93 -21.52 11.83 21.38
CA ILE A 93 -22.08 12.55 22.51
C ILE A 93 -22.78 11.46 23.33
N PHE A 94 -22.13 11.02 24.41
CA PHE A 94 -22.76 10.26 25.48
C PHE A 94 -23.02 11.21 26.65
#